data_AF-A0A0M3KKQ6-F1
#
_entry.id   AF-A0A0M3KKQ6-F1
#
_cell.length_a   1.000
_cell.length_b   1.000
_cell.length_c   1.000
_cell.angle_alpha   90.00
_cell.angle_beta   90.00
_cell.angle_gamma   90.00
#
_symmetry.space_group_name_H-M   'P 1'
#
loop_
_entity.id
_entity.type
_entity.pdbx_description
1 polymer ?
#
loop_
_entity_poly.entity_id
_entity_poly.type
_entity_poly.pdbx_seq_one_letter_code
_entity_poly.pdbx_strand_id
1 'polypeptide(L)'
;MRPPHHKVKNQESGELTSKIYYKGTAKGNVSIKEASIDGKYILLENTSLTADENIGKWQLVRKVDDKPEVTFTFPEEFILKAGRSIKVSPNQ
;
A
#
# COMPACT_ATOMS: atom_id res chain seq x y z
N MET A 1 -17.01 25.72 1.86
CA MET A 1 -15.75 25.15 1.34
C MET A 1 -14.98 24.55 2.52
N ARG A 2 -14.87 23.23 2.65
CA ARG A 2 -14.03 22.56 3.68
C ARG A 2 -12.75 22.05 3.02
N PRO A 3 -11.55 22.22 3.61
CA PRO A 3 -10.32 21.69 3.03
C PRO A 3 -10.27 20.15 3.17
N PRO A 4 -9.61 19.43 2.25
CA PRO A 4 -9.46 17.99 2.36
C PRO A 4 -8.45 17.64 3.47
N HIS A 5 -8.91 16.87 4.45
CA HIS A 5 -8.10 16.35 5.55
C HIS A 5 -7.04 15.38 5.01
N HIS A 6 -5.82 15.86 4.77
CA HIS A 6 -4.66 14.99 4.66
C HIS A 6 -4.32 14.48 6.07
N LYS A 7 -4.73 13.26 6.38
CA LYS A 7 -4.43 12.60 7.66
C LYS A 7 -3.03 11.97 7.56
N VAL A 8 -2.01 12.70 7.99
CA VAL A 8 -0.66 12.13 8.17
C VAL A 8 -0.68 11.29 9.45
N LYS A 9 -0.64 9.97 9.33
CA LYS A 9 -0.44 9.06 10.46
C LYS A 9 1.06 8.81 10.63
N ASN A 10 1.63 9.29 11.73
CA ASN A 10 2.93 8.84 12.21
C ASN A 10 2.68 7.58 13.06
N GLN A 11 3.25 6.45 12.65
CA GLN A 11 3.24 5.22 13.44
C GLN A 11 4.70 4.86 13.75
N GLU A 12 5.07 4.94 15.02
CA GLU A 12 6.39 4.52 15.52
C GLU A 12 6.26 3.09 16.05
N SER A 13 7.08 2.17 15.54
CA SER A 13 7.26 0.83 16.10
C SER A 13 8.67 0.73 16.70
N GLY A 14 8.80 0.49 18.01
CA GLY A 14 10.05 0.02 18.63
C GLY A 14 10.40 -1.38 18.10
N GLU A 15 11.65 -1.82 18.00
CA GLU A 15 12.84 -1.55 18.81
C GLU A 15 14.10 -1.78 17.92
N LEU A 16 15.16 -1.00 18.16
CA LEU A 16 16.51 -0.99 17.54
C LEU A 16 16.69 -0.44 16.09
N THR A 17 17.34 0.74 16.04
CA THR A 17 18.16 1.34 14.95
C THR A 17 17.46 2.14 13.84
N SER A 18 17.87 3.41 13.69
CA SER A 18 17.41 4.44 12.73
C SER A 18 15.91 4.74 12.74
N LYS A 19 15.51 5.99 13.03
CA LYS A 19 14.10 6.41 12.93
C LYS A 19 13.63 6.22 11.48
N ILE A 20 12.80 5.20 11.23
CA ILE A 20 12.15 4.99 9.94
C ILE A 20 10.91 5.89 9.91
N TYR A 21 10.88 6.82 8.97
CA TYR A 21 9.75 7.71 8.75
C TYR A 21 8.95 7.23 7.55
N TYR A 22 7.66 6.98 7.75
CA TYR A 22 6.75 6.60 6.69
C TYR A 22 6.00 7.84 6.17
N LYS A 23 5.96 8.00 4.85
CA LYS A 23 5.15 9.02 4.18
C LYS A 23 4.40 8.36 3.03
N GLY A 24 3.09 8.58 2.98
CA GLY A 24 2.23 8.03 1.92
C GLY A 24 1.07 8.97 1.62
N THR A 25 0.57 8.87 0.39
CA THR A 25 -0.63 9.56 -0.07
C THR A 25 -1.47 8.58 -0.89
N ALA A 26 -2.79 8.79 -0.90
CA ALA A 26 -3.72 8.04 -1.72
C ALA A 26 -4.73 9.03 -2.32
N LYS A 27 -5.08 8.84 -3.60
CA LYS A 27 -6.09 9.65 -4.31
C LYS A 27 -7.43 8.92 -4.48
N GLY A 28 -7.57 7.73 -3.90
CA GLY A 28 -8.77 6.89 -4.01
C GLY A 28 -8.91 5.93 -2.83
N ASN A 29 -9.72 4.90 -2.98
CA ASN A 29 -10.07 3.99 -1.90
C ASN A 29 -8.92 3.07 -1.48
N VAL A 30 -7.95 2.83 -2.36
CA VAL A 30 -6.85 1.89 -2.12
C VAL A 30 -5.60 2.63 -1.63
N SER A 31 -5.01 2.14 -0.55
CA SER A 31 -3.79 2.70 0.05
C SER A 31 -2.79 1.61 0.43
N ILE A 32 -1.52 1.99 0.57
CA ILE A 32 -0.50 1.13 1.18
C ILE A 32 -0.67 1.23 2.70
N LYS A 33 -1.12 0.14 3.30
CA LYS A 33 -1.29 0.02 4.75
C LYS A 33 0.04 -0.24 5.44
N GLU A 34 0.86 -1.10 4.83
CA GLU A 34 2.15 -1.51 5.37
C GLU A 34 3.11 -1.88 4.24
N ALA A 35 4.38 -1.53 4.39
CA ALA A 35 5.47 -2.03 3.57
C ALA A 35 6.49 -2.69 4.51
N SER A 36 6.74 -3.98 4.33
CA SER A 36 7.66 -4.70 5.21
C SER A 36 9.07 -4.13 5.07
N ILE A 37 9.72 -3.82 6.20
CA ILE A 37 11.07 -3.23 6.24
C ILE A 37 12.10 -4.15 5.55
N ASP A 38 11.93 -5.46 5.69
CA ASP A 38 12.75 -6.49 5.04
C ASP A 38 12.36 -6.77 3.57
N GLY A 39 11.33 -6.08 3.05
CA GLY A 39 10.86 -6.22 1.68
C GLY A 39 10.10 -7.51 1.37
N LYS A 40 9.70 -8.30 2.38
CA LYS A 40 8.97 -9.56 2.17
C LYS A 40 7.56 -9.37 1.60
N TYR A 41 6.90 -8.26 1.92
CA TYR A 41 5.57 -7.97 1.40
C TYR A 41 5.22 -6.48 1.41
N ILE A 42 4.15 -6.18 0.67
CA ILE A 42 3.39 -4.93 0.76
C ILE A 42 1.93 -5.31 1.07
N LEU A 43 1.31 -4.62 2.01
CA LEU A 43 -0.10 -4.77 2.35
C LEU A 43 -0.88 -3.59 1.77
N LEU A 44 -1.73 -3.87 0.78
CA LEU A 44 -2.69 -2.90 0.26
C LEU A 44 -4.02 -3.05 0.99
N GLU A 45 -4.71 -1.93 1.21
CA GLU A 45 -6.03 -1.90 1.84
C GLU A 45 -7.00 -1.07 1.01
N ASN A 46 -8.19 -1.63 0.77
CA ASN A 46 -9.35 -0.83 0.38
C ASN A 46 -9.96 -0.22 1.65
N THR A 47 -9.79 1.09 1.78
CA THR A 47 -10.25 1.91 2.91
C THR A 47 -11.74 2.25 2.85
N SER A 48 -12.40 2.02 1.71
CA SER A 48 -13.86 2.14 1.60
C SER A 48 -14.53 0.99 2.37
N LEU A 49 -15.48 1.30 3.24
CA LEU A 49 -16.26 0.30 3.97
C LEU A 49 -17.48 -0.20 3.20
N THR A 50 -17.83 0.45 2.09
CA THR A 50 -19.10 0.21 1.38
C THR A 50 -18.94 -0.09 -0.11
N ALA A 51 -17.78 0.18 -0.70
CA ALA A 51 -17.53 -0.02 -2.13
C ALA A 51 -16.34 -0.95 -2.36
N ASP A 52 -16.57 -1.97 -3.18
CA ASP A 52 -15.51 -2.80 -3.73
C ASP A 52 -14.72 -2.00 -4.77
N GLU A 53 -13.41 -2.24 -4.87
CA GLU A 53 -12.55 -1.60 -5.87
C GLU A 53 -12.04 -2.65 -6.85
N ASN A 54 -12.30 -2.46 -8.14
CA ASN A 54 -11.63 -3.25 -9.17
C ASN A 54 -10.23 -2.66 -9.39
N ILE A 55 -9.21 -3.41 -8.96
CA ILE A 55 -7.80 -3.05 -9.13
C ILE A 55 -7.12 -3.95 -10.18
N GLY A 56 -7.90 -4.56 -11.06
CA GLY A 56 -7.41 -5.38 -12.13
C GLY A 56 -6.47 -4.61 -13.05
N LYS A 57 -5.37 -5.28 -13.46
CA LYS A 57 -4.27 -4.69 -14.24
C LYS A 57 -3.53 -3.53 -13.57
N TRP A 58 -3.87 -3.15 -12.34
CA TRP A 58 -3.08 -2.14 -11.60
C TRP A 58 -1.66 -2.67 -11.39
N GLN A 59 -0.71 -1.74 -11.32
CA GLN A 59 0.69 -2.04 -11.11
C GLN A 59 1.12 -1.56 -9.72
N LEU A 60 1.64 -2.48 -8.92
CA LEU A 60 2.36 -2.18 -7.70
C LEU A 60 3.85 -2.09 -8.04
N VAL A 61 4.36 -0.86 -8.04
CA VAL A 61 5.75 -0.55 -8.38
C VAL A 61 6.55 -0.31 -7.11
N ARG A 62 7.60 -1.11 -6.91
CA ARG A 62 8.55 -0.97 -5.81
C ARG A 62 9.88 -0.42 -6.32
N LYS A 63 10.27 0.74 -5.78
CA LYS A 63 11.56 1.38 -6.00
C LYS A 63 12.34 1.42 -4.70
N VAL A 64 13.58 0.97 -4.74
CA VAL A 64 14.54 1.05 -3.65
C VAL A 64 15.83 1.60 -4.26
N ASP A 65 16.49 2.51 -3.57
CA ASP A 65 17.75 3.10 -4.04
C ASP A 65 18.77 2.00 -4.37
N ASP A 66 19.50 2.20 -5.47
CA ASP A 66 20.52 1.29 -6.00
C ASP A 66 20.03 -0.14 -6.32
N LYS A 67 18.71 -0.34 -6.47
CA LYS A 67 18.12 -1.62 -6.89
C LYS A 67 17.24 -1.48 -8.13
N PRO A 68 17.13 -2.52 -8.97
CA PRO A 68 16.16 -2.54 -10.06
C PRO A 68 14.73 -2.34 -9.54
N GLU A 69 13.93 -1.62 -10.32
CA GLU A 69 12.50 -1.50 -10.10
C GLU A 69 11.83 -2.87 -10.23
N VAL A 70 10.90 -3.17 -9.31
CA VAL A 70 10.09 -4.38 -9.36
C VAL A 70 8.63 -3.99 -9.51
N THR A 71 7.97 -4.53 -10.53
CA THR A 71 6.56 -4.26 -10.81
C THR A 71 5.75 -5.53 -10.76
N PHE A 72 4.71 -5.53 -9.93
CA PHE A 72 3.70 -6.58 -9.87
C PHE A 72 2.41 -6.07 -10.50
N THR A 73 1.83 -6.84 -11.42
CA THR A 73 0.57 -6.51 -12.08
C THR A 73 -0.54 -7.41 -11.55
N PHE A 74 -1.61 -6.83 -11.03
CA PHE A 74 -2.76 -7.59 -10.56
C PHE A 74 -3.48 -8.30 -11.73
N PRO A 75 -4.03 -9.51 -11.52
CA PRO A 75 -4.86 -10.20 -12.51
C PRO A 75 -6.00 -9.31 -13.02
N GLU A 76 -6.42 -9.48 -14.27
CA GLU A 76 -7.39 -8.60 -14.94
C GLU A 76 -8.71 -8.41 -14.20
N GLU A 77 -9.21 -9.45 -13.54
CA GLU A 77 -10.49 -9.44 -12.84
C GLU A 77 -10.33 -9.26 -11.32
N PHE A 78 -9.19 -8.73 -10.86
CA PHE A 78 -8.92 -8.64 -9.42
C PHE A 78 -9.74 -7.53 -8.74
N ILE A 79 -10.67 -7.94 -7.86
CA ILE A 79 -11.50 -7.05 -7.05
C ILE A 79 -11.04 -7.07 -5.59
N LEU A 80 -10.59 -5.92 -5.07
CA LEU A 80 -10.32 -5.73 -3.66
C LEU A 80 -11.59 -5.26 -2.94
N LYS A 81 -12.20 -6.18 -2.20
CA LYS A 81 -13.46 -5.96 -1.48
C LYS A 81 -13.37 -4.82 -0.46
N ALA A 82 -14.50 -4.18 -0.20
CA ALA A 82 -14.63 -3.12 0.78
C ALA A 82 -14.07 -3.52 2.16
N GLY A 83 -13.24 -2.66 2.75
CA GLY A 83 -12.60 -2.85 4.05
C GLY A 83 -11.60 -4.01 4.11
N ARG A 84 -11.27 -4.64 2.98
CA ARG A 84 -10.32 -5.76 2.93
C ARG A 84 -8.92 -5.29 2.55
N SER A 85 -7.95 -6.11 2.94
CA SER A 85 -6.55 -5.93 2.60
C SER A 85 -6.03 -7.14 1.83
N ILE A 86 -5.06 -6.91 0.96
CA ILE A 86 -4.31 -7.98 0.28
C ILE A 86 -2.81 -7.79 0.51
N LYS A 87 -2.15 -8.90 0.82
CA LYS A 87 -0.70 -8.99 0.93
C LYS A 87 -0.14 -9.41 -0.42
N VAL A 88 0.80 -8.62 -0.95
CA VAL A 88 1.57 -8.95 -2.15
C VAL A 88 2.98 -9.32 -1.71
N SER A 89 3.47 -10.47 -2.15
CA SER A 89 4.84 -10.93 -1.85
C SER A 89 5.54 -11.40 -3.13
N PRO A 90 6.88 -11.37 -3.21
CA PRO A 90 7.64 -11.73 -4.42
C PRO A 90 7.41 -13.13 -4.99
N ASN A 91 6.78 -14.04 -4.22
CA ASN A 91 6.63 -15.45 -4.56
C ASN A 91 5.17 -15.87 -4.82
N GLN A 92 4.27 -14.92 -5.14
CA GLN A 92 2.88 -15.21 -5.49
C GLN A 92 2.64 -15.18 -7.00
#